data_AF-A0A3D1VJN3-F1
#
_entry.id   AF-A0A3D1VJN3-F1
#
_cell.length_a   1.000
_cell.length_b   1.000
_cell.length_c   1.000
_cell.angle_alpha   90.00
_cell.angle_beta   90.00
_cell.angle_gamma   90.00
#
_symmetry.space_group_name_H-M   'P 1'
#
loop_
_entity.id
_entity.type
_entity.pdbx_description
1 polymer ?
#
loop_
_entity_poly.entity_id
_entity_poly.type
_entity_poly.pdbx_seq_one_letter_code
_entity_poly.pdbx_strand_id
1 'polypeptide(L)'
;MTKSLPPFDRLVEQFRRLPGVGIKSAKRMTFAVLDMPSEDAQAFADAIIAAKAHISRCKICGDICEGDVCSVCLDSHRDQSILCVVEDSRDVAALEKMREYHGLYHVLGGL
;
A
#
# COMPACT_ATOMS: atom_id res chain seq x y z
N MET A 1 17.34 -16.25 -31.04
CA MET A 1 16.07 -15.52 -31.26
C MET A 1 15.13 -15.90 -30.14
N THR A 2 15.07 -15.10 -29.08
CA THR A 2 14.21 -15.38 -27.93
C THR A 2 12.77 -15.05 -28.34
N LYS A 3 11.94 -16.08 -28.49
CA LYS A 3 10.52 -15.95 -28.83
C LYS A 3 9.86 -15.05 -27.78
N SER A 4 9.33 -13.89 -28.18
CA SER A 4 8.58 -13.02 -27.27
C SER A 4 7.35 -13.77 -26.77
N LEU A 5 7.09 -13.65 -25.47
CA LEU A 5 5.92 -14.21 -24.80
C LEU A 5 5.09 -13.00 -24.33
N PRO A 6 4.16 -12.48 -25.16
CA PRO A 6 3.53 -11.19 -24.89
C PRO A 6 2.86 -11.05 -23.51
N PRO A 7 2.18 -12.08 -22.96
CA PRO A 7 1.63 -12.01 -21.60
C PRO A 7 2.71 -11.92 -20.52
N PHE A 8 3.82 -12.66 -20.68
CA PHE A 8 4.97 -12.62 -19.79
C PHE A 8 5.61 -11.24 -19.79
N ASP A 9 5.89 -10.70 -20.98
CA ASP A 9 6.55 -9.40 -21.15
C ASP A 9 5.70 -8.27 -20.53
N ARG A 10 4.36 -8.36 -20.65
CA ARG A 10 3.43 -7.43 -19.99
C ARG A 10 3.51 -7.49 -18.48
N LEU A 11 3.52 -8.68 -17.89
CA LEU A 11 3.58 -8.85 -16.43
C LEU A 11 4.93 -8.37 -15.86
N VAL A 12 6.03 -8.66 -16.56
CA VAL A 12 7.35 -8.11 -16.23
C VAL A 12 7.31 -6.59 -16.18
N GLU A 13 6.71 -5.95 -17.19
CA GLU A 13 6.63 -4.50 -17.25
C GLU A 13 5.77 -3.90 -16.13
N GLN A 14 4.67 -4.57 -15.73
CA GLN A 14 3.89 -4.12 -14.57
C GLN A 14 4.71 -4.17 -13.28
N PHE A 15 5.45 -5.26 -13.03
CA PHE A 15 6.31 -5.34 -11.84
C PHE A 15 7.42 -4.29 -11.84
N ARG A 16 7.99 -3.94 -13.00
CA ARG A 16 9.04 -2.91 -13.11
C ARG A 16 8.59 -1.49 -12.78
N ARG A 17 7.28 -1.22 -12.83
CA ARG A 17 6.73 0.09 -12.46
C ARG A 17 6.74 0.32 -10.95
N LEU A 18 6.92 -0.74 -10.16
CA LEU A 18 7.00 -0.63 -8.71
C LEU A 18 8.38 -0.07 -8.30
N PRO A 19 8.44 0.86 -7.35
CA PRO A 19 9.70 1.43 -6.88
C PRO A 19 10.59 0.33 -6.30
N GLY A 20 11.87 0.33 -6.69
CA GLY A 20 12.85 -0.67 -6.24
C GLY A 20 12.86 -2.00 -7.02
N VAL A 21 11.97 -2.19 -8.02
CA VAL A 21 11.92 -3.43 -8.80
C VAL A 21 12.62 -3.28 -10.16
N GLY A 22 13.84 -3.82 -10.26
CA GLY A 22 14.58 -3.89 -11.52
C GLY A 22 14.11 -5.01 -12.47
N ILE A 23 14.56 -4.99 -13.73
CA ILE A 23 14.19 -5.98 -14.77
C ILE A 23 14.46 -7.43 -14.37
N LYS A 24 15.57 -7.70 -13.65
CA LYS A 24 15.92 -9.05 -13.17
C LYS A 24 14.93 -9.53 -12.11
N SER A 25 14.60 -8.66 -11.15
CA SER A 25 13.63 -8.97 -10.09
C SER A 25 12.23 -9.15 -10.67
N ALA A 26 11.79 -8.28 -11.57
CA ALA A 26 10.50 -8.38 -12.23
C ALA A 26 10.32 -9.70 -13.01
N LYS A 27 11.36 -10.15 -13.73
CA LYS A 27 11.36 -11.47 -14.39
C LYS A 27 11.23 -12.61 -13.39
N ARG A 28 11.96 -12.57 -12.27
CA ARG A 28 11.83 -13.57 -11.20
C ARG A 28 10.41 -13.61 -10.62
N MET A 29 9.81 -12.44 -10.36
CA MET A 29 8.43 -12.36 -9.86
C MET A 29 7.43 -12.91 -10.88
N THR A 30 7.65 -12.63 -12.16
CA THR A 30 6.79 -13.15 -13.25
C THR A 30 6.86 -14.68 -13.32
N PHE A 31 8.05 -15.28 -13.25
CA PHE A 31 8.18 -16.74 -13.18
C PHE A 31 7.50 -17.31 -11.93
N ALA A 32 7.67 -16.66 -10.77
CA ALA A 32 7.00 -17.09 -9.55
C ALA A 32 5.47 -17.12 -9.70
N VAL A 33 4.86 -16.12 -10.36
CA VAL A 33 3.41 -16.11 -10.64
C VAL A 33 3.00 -17.22 -11.61
N LEU A 34 3.84 -17.57 -12.59
CA LEU A 34 3.55 -18.67 -13.51
C LEU A 34 3.63 -20.05 -12.86
N ASP A 35 4.45 -20.19 -11.81
CA ASP A 35 4.61 -21.43 -11.05
C ASP A 35 3.53 -21.59 -9.95
N MET A 36 2.74 -20.54 -9.67
CA MET A 36 1.65 -20.58 -8.69
C MET A 36 0.42 -21.33 -9.23
N PRO A 37 -0.36 -21.98 -8.34
CA PRO A 37 -1.72 -22.42 -8.66
C PRO A 37 -2.56 -21.24 -9.18
N SER A 38 -3.50 -21.52 -10.09
CA SER A 38 -4.36 -20.47 -10.66
C SER A 38 -5.19 -19.73 -9.61
N GLU A 39 -5.58 -20.41 -8.54
CA GLU A 39 -6.32 -19.82 -7.41
C GLU A 39 -5.49 -18.79 -6.65
N ASP A 40 -4.21 -19.07 -6.40
CA ASP A 40 -3.28 -18.16 -5.72
C ASP A 40 -2.97 -16.94 -6.60
N ALA A 41 -2.76 -17.16 -7.90
CA ALA A 41 -2.55 -16.08 -8.86
C ALA A 41 -3.78 -15.15 -8.94
N GLN A 42 -4.99 -15.72 -8.88
CA GLN A 42 -6.24 -14.95 -8.85
C GLN A 42 -6.37 -14.17 -7.54
N ALA A 43 -6.13 -14.82 -6.40
CA ALA A 43 -6.18 -14.16 -5.09
C ALA A 43 -5.18 -13.00 -4.99
N PHE A 44 -3.99 -13.15 -5.57
CA PHE A 44 -2.99 -12.08 -5.63
C PHE A 44 -3.47 -10.88 -6.48
N ALA A 45 -4.08 -11.14 -7.63
CA ALA A 45 -4.67 -10.10 -8.47
C ALA A 45 -5.83 -9.38 -7.76
N ASP A 46 -6.70 -10.13 -7.11
CA ASP A 46 -7.85 -9.60 -6.37
C ASP A 46 -7.40 -8.73 -5.19
N ALA A 47 -6.34 -9.12 -4.47
CA ALA A 47 -5.77 -8.32 -3.39
C ALA A 47 -5.28 -6.95 -3.89
N ILE A 48 -4.65 -6.89 -5.07
CA ILE A 48 -4.20 -5.62 -5.68
C ILE A 48 -5.42 -4.73 -6.01
N ILE A 49 -6.45 -5.30 -6.63
CA ILE A 49 -7.66 -4.56 -7.02
C ILE A 49 -8.41 -4.06 -5.79
N ALA A 50 -8.64 -4.94 -4.81
CA ALA A 50 -9.32 -4.61 -3.56
C ALA A 50 -8.59 -3.51 -2.79
N ALA A 51 -7.26 -3.61 -2.65
CA ALA A 51 -6.46 -2.58 -2.00
C ALA A 51 -6.63 -1.22 -2.71
N LYS A 52 -6.63 -1.19 -4.05
CA LYS A 52 -6.82 0.06 -4.79
C LYS A 52 -8.24 0.63 -4.68
N ALA A 53 -9.25 -0.23 -4.54
CA ALA A 53 -10.65 0.17 -4.45
C ALA A 53 -11.07 0.65 -3.05
N HIS A 54 -10.53 0.01 -2.00
CA HIS A 54 -10.99 0.22 -0.63
C HIS A 54 -10.07 1.08 0.23
N ILE A 55 -8.77 1.14 -0.12
CA ILE A 55 -7.81 1.98 0.62
C ILE A 55 -7.82 3.38 0.01
N SER A 56 -8.32 4.33 0.79
CA SER A 56 -8.36 5.76 0.46
C SER A 56 -7.57 6.56 1.48
N ARG A 57 -7.41 7.86 1.23
CA ARG A 57 -6.89 8.80 2.22
C ARG A 57 -8.02 9.32 3.09
N CYS A 58 -7.81 9.34 4.39
CA CYS A 58 -8.70 9.94 5.37
C CYS A 58 -8.94 11.41 5.02
N LYS A 59 -10.22 11.82 4.99
CA LYS A 59 -10.61 13.21 4.69
C LYS A 59 -10.15 14.22 5.75
N ILE A 60 -9.77 13.77 6.94
CA ILE A 60 -9.37 14.60 8.07
C ILE A 60 -7.85 14.71 8.18
N CYS A 61 -7.17 13.57 8.33
CA CYS A 61 -5.73 13.54 8.58
C CYS A 61 -4.88 13.21 7.36
N GLY A 62 -5.44 12.76 6.25
CA GLY A 62 -4.67 12.36 5.05
C GLY A 62 -4.00 10.99 5.13
N ASP A 63 -4.12 10.27 6.24
CA ASP A 63 -3.59 8.92 6.41
C ASP A 63 -4.32 7.87 5.56
N ILE A 64 -3.69 6.72 5.26
CA ILE A 64 -4.33 5.63 4.54
C ILE A 64 -5.30 4.87 5.46
N CYS A 65 -6.54 4.71 5.02
CA CYS A 65 -7.54 3.96 5.76
C CYS A 65 -8.58 3.32 4.84
N GLU A 66 -9.32 2.36 5.40
CA GLU A 66 -10.53 1.84 4.77
C GLU A 66 -11.69 2.82 5.07
N GLY A 67 -12.31 3.36 4.01
CA GLY A 67 -13.40 4.34 4.13
C GLY A 67 -12.94 5.80 4.18
N ASP A 68 -13.89 6.68 4.50
CA ASP A 68 -13.72 8.15 4.41
C ASP A 68 -12.90 8.75 5.55
N VAL A 69 -12.96 8.16 6.75
CA VAL A 69 -12.31 8.65 7.96
C VAL A 69 -11.65 7.49 8.69
N CYS A 70 -10.39 7.65 9.07
CA CYS A 70 -9.64 6.60 9.75
C CYS A 70 -10.13 6.40 11.19
N SER A 71 -9.86 5.22 11.74
CA SER A 71 -10.21 4.86 13.12
C SER A 71 -9.59 5.81 14.15
N VAL A 72 -8.39 6.33 13.90
CA VAL A 72 -7.73 7.30 14.79
C VAL A 72 -8.50 8.61 14.89
N CYS A 73 -9.04 9.13 13.78
CA CYS A 73 -9.83 10.37 13.79
C CYS A 73 -11.23 10.16 14.35
N LEU A 74 -11.78 8.94 14.27
CA LEU A 74 -13.08 8.59 14.85
C LEU A 74 -13.02 8.29 16.35
N ASP A 75 -11.82 8.03 16.89
CA ASP A 75 -11.63 7.66 18.29
C ASP A 75 -11.79 8.87 19.22
N SER A 76 -12.88 8.88 20.00
CA SER A 76 -13.17 9.92 20.98
C SER A 76 -12.33 9.83 22.26
N HIS A 77 -11.58 8.76 22.47
CA HIS A 77 -10.68 8.62 23.62
C HIS A 77 -9.34 9.32 23.42
N ARG A 78 -9.06 9.78 22.19
CA ARG A 78 -7.83 10.50 21.86
C ARG A 78 -7.93 11.99 22.17
N ASP A 79 -6.78 12.59 22.44
CA ASP A 79 -6.68 14.02 22.68
C ASP A 79 -6.79 14.78 21.36
N GLN A 80 -7.95 15.41 21.14
CA GLN A 80 -8.22 16.20 19.93
C GLN A 80 -7.54 17.58 19.93
N SER A 81 -6.87 17.97 21.02
CA SER A 81 -6.14 19.25 21.10
C SER A 81 -4.70 19.15 20.57
N ILE A 82 -4.20 17.92 20.37
CA ILE A 82 -2.80 17.67 19.97
C ILE A 82 -2.77 16.97 18.62
N LEU A 83 -1.96 17.52 17.70
CA LEU A 83 -1.78 17.01 16.35
C LEU A 83 -0.29 16.72 16.09
N CYS A 84 0.04 15.49 15.73
CA CYS A 84 1.37 15.08 15.26
C CYS A 84 1.39 15.12 13.72
N VAL A 85 2.16 16.06 13.18
CA VAL A 85 2.34 16.19 11.74
C VAL A 85 3.47 15.25 11.30
N VAL A 86 3.20 14.43 10.29
CA VAL A 86 4.16 13.47 9.72
C VAL A 86 4.25 13.60 8.21
N GLU A 87 5.37 13.15 7.65
CA GLU A 87 5.62 13.24 6.21
C GLU A 87 4.74 12.24 5.45
N ASP A 88 4.70 10.98 5.90
CA ASP A 88 3.94 9.93 5.25
C ASP A 88 3.27 8.93 6.21
N SER A 89 2.36 8.12 5.68
CA SER A 89 1.57 7.13 6.46
C SER A 89 2.40 6.04 7.15
N ARG A 90 3.63 5.78 6.70
CA ARG A 90 4.53 4.80 7.34
C ARG A 90 5.01 5.33 8.69
N ASP A 91 5.14 6.63 8.84
CA ASP A 91 5.47 7.27 10.12
C ASP A 91 4.32 7.11 11.12
N VAL A 92 3.06 7.27 10.67
CA VAL A 92 1.87 7.00 11.51
C VAL A 92 1.90 5.56 12.01
N ALA A 93 2.11 4.60 11.10
CA ALA A 93 2.18 3.19 11.45
C ALA A 93 3.32 2.87 12.45
N ALA A 94 4.45 3.56 12.34
CA ALA A 94 5.56 3.41 13.28
C ALA A 94 5.23 3.96 14.68
N LEU A 95 4.59 5.13 14.76
CA LEU A 95 4.19 5.76 16.02
C LEU A 95 3.08 4.96 16.72
N GLU A 96 2.06 4.51 15.99
CA GLU A 96 0.97 3.69 16.54
C GLU A 96 1.48 2.35 17.10
N LYS A 97 2.54 1.79 16.50
CA LYS A 97 3.17 0.56 17.00
C LYS A 97 3.79 0.73 18.39
N MET A 98 4.26 1.93 18.74
CA MET A 98 4.83 2.23 20.05
C MET A 98 3.75 2.35 21.13
N ARG A 99 2.51 2.73 20.77
CA ARG A 99 1.37 2.90 21.69
C ARG A 99 1.59 3.93 22.82
N GLU A 100 2.53 4.85 22.64
CA GLU A 100 2.82 5.91 23.62
C GLU A 100 2.17 7.25 23.24
N TYR A 101 1.64 7.37 22.02
CA TYR A 101 1.00 8.57 21.52
C TYR A 101 -0.52 8.41 21.46
N HIS A 102 -1.24 9.35 22.06
CA HIS A 102 -2.71 9.35 22.16
C HIS A 102 -3.38 10.58 21.51
N GLY A 103 -2.63 11.38 20.74
CA GLY A 103 -3.18 12.49 19.97
C GLY A 103 -3.64 12.07 18.58
N LEU A 104 -3.94 13.07 17.74
CA LEU A 104 -4.30 12.91 16.34
C LEU A 104 -3.09 13.07 15.42
N TYR A 105 -3.20 12.62 14.17
CA TYR A 105 -2.17 12.79 13.15
C TYR A 105 -2.59 13.74 12.03
N HIS A 106 -1.61 14.26 11.32
CA HIS A 106 -1.79 14.87 10.00
C HIS A 106 -0.66 14.45 9.07
N VAL A 107 -0.99 13.81 7.96
CA VAL A 107 -0.07 13.26 6.97
C VAL A 107 0.03 14.22 5.79
N LEU A 108 1.23 14.73 5.54
CA LEU A 108 1.48 15.69 4.46
C LEU A 108 1.42 15.02 3.07
N GLY A 109 1.78 13.74 2.99
CA GLY A 109 1.67 12.94 1.76
C GLY A 109 2.95 12.90 0.92
N GLY A 110 4.10 13.13 1.57
CA GLY A 110 5.43 13.25 0.95
C GLY A 110 5.79 14.68 0.54
N LEU A 111 7.09 14.91 0.32
CA LEU A 111 7.68 16.12 -0.28
C LEU A 111 7.70 16.07 -1.81
#